data_AF-A0A2M8Y9E0-F1
#
_entry.id   AF-A0A2M8Y9E0-F1
#
_cell.length_a   1.000
_cell.length_b   1.000
_cell.length_c   1.000
_cell.angle_alpha   90.00
_cell.angle_beta   90.00
_cell.angle_gamma   90.00
#
_symmetry.space_group_name_H-M   'P 1'
#
loop_
_entity.id
_entity.type
_entity.pdbx_description
1 polymer ?
#
loop_
_entity_poly.entity_id
_entity_poly.type
_entity_poly.pdbx_seq_one_letter_code
_entity_poly.pdbx_strand_id
1 'polypeptide(L)' 'MNLSKIVPTVPEVAREGLIVLGGILIAAYVLSRFPKIRDWVAAQSITVKDSSGRTLY' A
#
# COMPACT_ATOMS: atom_id res chain seq x y z
N MET A 1 31.20 -10.96 -7.63
CA MET A 1 29.80 -10.95 -7.14
C MET A 1 29.00 -11.85 -8.06
N ASN A 2 28.36 -12.92 -7.55
CA ASN A 2 27.61 -13.87 -8.38
C ASN A 2 26.25 -13.28 -8.78
N LEU A 3 26.10 -12.85 -10.05
CA LEU A 3 24.86 -12.26 -10.58
C LEU A 3 23.65 -13.21 -10.51
N SER A 4 23.87 -14.52 -10.42
CA SER A 4 22.81 -15.53 -10.31
C SER A 4 22.01 -15.48 -8.99
N LYS A 5 22.48 -14.75 -7.97
CA LYS A 5 21.75 -14.58 -6.70
C LYS A 5 20.93 -13.28 -6.63
N ILE A 6 20.95 -12.47 -7.69
CA ILE A 6 20.21 -11.21 -7.77
C ILE A 6 18.75 -11.47 -8.16
N VAL A 7 18.50 -12.51 -8.96
CA VAL A 7 17.15 -12.84 -9.44
C VAL A 7 16.51 -13.82 -8.44
N PRO A 8 15.46 -13.41 -7.72
CA PRO A 8 14.76 -14.28 -6.80
C PRO A 8 14.04 -15.41 -7.55
N THR A 9 13.97 -16.57 -6.93
CA THR A 9 13.24 -17.72 -7.45
C THR A 9 11.73 -17.51 -7.32
N VAL A 10 10.94 -18.19 -8.15
CA VAL A 10 9.46 -18.08 -8.13
C VAL A 10 8.85 -18.30 -6.73
N PRO A 11 9.30 -19.29 -5.93
CA PRO A 11 8.78 -19.47 -4.56
C PRO A 11 9.13 -18.32 -3.61
N GLU A 12 10.28 -17.66 -3.80
CA GLU A 12 10.68 -16.50 -2.99
C GLU A 12 9.80 -15.29 -3.31
N VAL A 13 9.56 -15.03 -4.60
CA VAL A 13 8.64 -13.97 -5.04
C VAL A 13 7.21 -14.22 -4.54
N ALA A 14 6.74 -15.48 -4.59
CA ALA A 14 5.41 -15.83 -4.10
C ALA A 14 5.25 -15.57 -2.58
N ARG A 15 6.26 -15.91 -1.78
CA ARG A 15 6.27 -15.64 -0.34
C ARG A 15 6.22 -14.15 -0.05
N GLU A 16 7.05 -13.36 -0.71
CA GLU A 16 7.06 -11.91 -0.54
C GLU A 16 5.74 -11.29 -0.99
N GLY A 17 5.18 -11.75 -2.10
CA GLY A 17 3.86 -11.33 -2.58
C GLY A 17 2.76 -11.57 -1.55
N LEU A 18 2.73 -12.75 -0.92
CA LEU A 18 1.78 -13.05 0.15
C LEU A 18 1.96 -12.15 1.38
N ILE A 19 3.21 -11.85 1.76
CA ILE A 19 3.50 -10.97 2.90
C ILE A 19 3.01 -9.54 2.60
N VAL A 20 3.28 -9.02 1.41
CA VAL A 20 2.82 -7.67 1.00
C VAL A 20 1.30 -7.61 0.95
N LEU A 21 0.65 -8.61 0.34
CA LEU A 21 -0.81 -8.69 0.29
C LEU A 21 -1.42 -8.76 1.70
N GLY A 22 -0.87 -9.59 2.58
CA GLY A 22 -1.29 -9.67 3.97
C GLY A 22 -1.16 -8.33 4.71
N GLY A 23 -0.02 -7.64 4.52
CA GLY A 23 0.21 -6.32 5.10
C GLY A 23 -0.83 -5.28 4.63
N ILE A 24 -1.15 -5.27 3.34
CA ILE A 24 -2.16 -4.37 2.77
C ILE A 24 -3.55 -4.66 3.35
N LEU A 25 -3.93 -5.94 3.47
CA LEU A 25 -5.22 -6.32 4.04
C LEU A 25 -5.35 -5.89 5.50
N ILE A 26 -4.30 -6.08 6.30
CA ILE A 26 -4.25 -5.63 7.70
C ILE A 26 -4.34 -4.11 7.77
N ALA A 27 -3.57 -3.39 6.94
CA ALA A 27 -3.63 -1.93 6.89
C ALA A 27 -5.04 -1.43 6.54
N ALA A 28 -5.67 -2.01 5.51
CA ALA A 28 -7.04 -1.69 5.13
C ALA A 28 -8.04 -1.93 6.26
N TYR A 29 -7.90 -3.05 6.98
CA TYR A 29 -8.74 -3.35 8.15
C TYR A 29 -8.56 -2.29 9.25
N VAL A 30 -7.33 -1.92 9.58
CA VAL A 30 -7.06 -0.88 10.60
C VAL A 30 -7.65 0.46 10.19
N LEU A 31 -7.45 0.88 8.93
CA LEU A 31 -8.02 2.13 8.42
C LEU A 31 -9.55 2.12 8.40
N SER A 32 -10.19 0.96 8.22
CA SER A 32 -11.65 0.82 8.30
C SER A 32 -12.19 1.10 9.71
N ARG A 33 -11.40 0.84 10.76
CA ARG A 33 -11.81 1.05 12.16
C ARG A 33 -11.44 2.43 12.69
N PHE A 34 -10.41 3.06 12.15
CA PHE A 34 -9.92 4.36 12.60
C PHE A 34 -10.07 5.43 11.50
N PRO A 35 -11.27 6.04 11.36
CA PRO A 35 -11.54 6.98 10.28
C PRO A 35 -10.62 8.20 10.30
N LYS A 36 -10.24 8.71 11.48
CA LYS A 36 -9.29 9.83 11.59
C LYS A 36 -7.90 9.52 11.00
N ILE A 37 -7.44 8.29 11.14
CA ILE A 37 -6.15 7.85 10.58
C ILE A 37 -6.27 7.72 9.06
N ARG A 38 -7.36 7.13 8.58
CA ARG A 38 -7.67 7.05 7.15
C ARG A 38 -7.70 8.43 6.50
N ASP A 39 -8.38 9.39 7.12
CA ASP A 39 -8.52 10.73 6.57
C ASP A 39 -7.18 11.48 6.57
N TRP A 40 -6.33 11.27 7.60
CA TRP A 40 -4.96 11.78 7.61
C TRP A 40 -4.10 11.16 6.49
N VAL A 41 -4.11 9.84 6.32
CA VAL A 41 -3.39 9.15 5.23
C VAL A 41 -3.86 9.65 3.86
N ALA A 42 -5.17 9.78 3.67
CA ALA A 42 -5.76 10.31 2.43
C ALA A 42 -5.40 11.77 2.16
N ALA A 43 -5.06 12.55 3.19
CA ALA A 43 -4.57 13.92 3.05
C ALA A 43 -3.07 13.98 2.69
N GLN A 44 -2.30 12.92 2.93
CA GLN A 44 -0.91 12.80 2.48
C GLN A 44 -0.78 12.27 1.04
N SER A 45 -1.89 11.79 0.47
CA SER A 45 -1.96 11.42 -0.94
C SER A 45 -1.83 12.66 -1.82
N ILE A 46 -1.08 12.55 -2.93
CA ILE A 46 -0.93 13.60 -3.98
C ILE A 46 -2.26 13.88 -4.73
N THR A 47 -3.39 13.46 -4.17
CA THR A 47 -4.71 13.70 -4.70
C THR A 47 -5.02 15.19 -4.67
N VAL A 48 -5.02 15.83 -5.84
CA VAL A 48 -5.44 17.23 -5.98
C VAL A 48 -6.93 17.29 -5.68
N LYS A 49 -7.28 17.92 -4.56
CA LYS A 49 -8.67 18.17 -4.18
C LYS A 49 -9.07 19.55 -4.68
N ASP A 50 -10.19 19.64 -5.37
CA ASP A 50 -10.79 20.92 -5.74
C ASP A 50 -11.25 21.68 -4.48
N SER A 51 -11.47 22.99 -4.61
CA SER A 51 -12.12 23.91 -3.67
C SER A 51 -13.45 23.39 -3.08
N SER A 52 -14.12 22.47 -3.78
CA SER A 52 -15.34 21.78 -3.33
C SER A 52 -15.07 20.48 -2.54
N GLY A 53 -13.81 20.15 -2.23
CA GLY A 53 -13.41 18.93 -1.50
C GLY A 53 -13.47 17.63 -2.32
N ARG A 54 -13.66 17.72 -3.64
CA ARG A 54 -13.74 16.56 -4.55
C ARG A 54 -12.36 16.15 -5.02
N THR A 55 -12.08 14.84 -5.02
CA THR A 55 -10.88 14.26 -5.61
C THR A 55 -10.92 14.42 -7.13
N LEU A 56 -9.97 15.16 -7.70
CA LEU A 56 -9.74 15.21 -9.14
C LEU A 56 -8.85 14.02 -9.51
N TYR A 57 -9.34 13.16 -10.41
CA TYR A 57 -8.59 12.04 -10.97
C TYR A 57 -7.73 12.51 -12.15
#